data_AF-A0A959B9R6-F1
#
_entry.id   AF-A0A959B9R6-F1
#
_cell.length_a   1.000
_cell.length_b   1.000
_cell.length_c   1.000
_cell.angle_alpha   90.00
_cell.angle_beta   90.00
_cell.angle_gamma   90.00
#
_symmetry.space_group_name_H-M   'P 1'
#
loop_
_entity.id
_entity.type
_entity.pdbx_description
1 polymer ?
#
loop_
_entity_poly.entity_id
_entity_poly.type
_entity_poly.pdbx_seq_one_letter_code
_entity_poly.pdbx_strand_id
1 'polypeptide(L)'
;MGYYLENQESFPEGIRRIGLELNNAAIDALANDDEAMHEGIHEARRCFKRLRSLFELIRDVTGKSHYREGNDFYRSLARELEGLRDISSLIEAVELLRGHFGEVVRMEAFDSLSALLQEEKDALQKGLSEGNNNVEKVIQELQRGRDQFVALPLYENCLDDVLHGLYRQYKAGFRLFQKNANTPTVQDMHDWRKRVKHLWYMHELLQKAWPKVFKAYLKSFKELGDTLGDYHDLALLKEKFKDFGSRFPDDSRRLLHAIAQEQLERLHHHALQLGRCLFAEKPDAFAQRMRNILQGWEIKGLHGKKSRNKPPRLQ
;
A
#
# COMPACT_ATOMS: atom_id res chain seq x y z
N MET A 1 -1.34 15.66 8.35
CA MET A 1 -1.60 14.75 9.50
C MET A 1 -0.56 13.65 9.52
N GLY A 2 0.02 13.35 10.69
CA GLY A 2 1.14 12.41 10.81
C GLY A 2 0.64 10.97 11.03
N TYR A 3 0.91 10.06 10.10
CA TYR A 3 0.65 8.63 10.30
C TYR A 3 1.80 7.96 11.07
N TYR A 4 1.95 8.33 12.34
CA TYR A 4 2.94 7.76 13.25
C TYR A 4 2.50 7.91 14.70
N LEU A 5 2.98 6.98 15.52
CA LEU A 5 2.86 7.09 16.97
C LEU A 5 3.89 8.12 17.48
N GLU A 6 3.45 8.95 18.41
CA GLU A 6 4.25 9.99 19.05
C GLU A 6 5.05 9.43 20.23
N ASN A 7 6.12 10.14 20.58
CA ASN A 7 6.83 9.82 21.81
C ASN A 7 5.95 10.20 23.02
N GLN A 8 6.03 9.43 24.10
CA GLN A 8 5.36 9.68 25.38
C GLN A 8 3.81 9.56 25.40
N GLU A 9 3.14 9.36 24.25
CA GLU A 9 1.74 8.92 24.23
C GLU A 9 1.64 7.44 24.64
N SER A 10 0.47 7.00 25.13
CA SER A 10 0.26 5.56 25.32
C SER A 10 -0.03 4.87 23.99
N PHE A 11 0.37 3.60 23.86
CA PHE A 11 0.07 2.83 22.65
C PHE A 11 -1.45 2.79 22.35
N PRO A 12 -2.35 2.47 23.31
CA PRO A 12 -3.80 2.53 23.04
C PRO A 12 -4.29 3.90 22.56
N GLU A 13 -3.87 4.99 23.19
CA GLU A 13 -4.26 6.35 22.78
C GLU A 13 -3.78 6.67 21.38
N GLY A 14 -2.53 6.35 21.05
CA GLY A 14 -1.96 6.58 19.72
C GLY A 14 -2.70 5.81 18.62
N ILE A 15 -3.04 4.53 18.87
CA ILE A 15 -3.83 3.74 17.90
C ILE A 15 -5.22 4.35 17.69
N ARG A 16 -5.92 4.75 18.76
CA ARG A 16 -7.24 5.40 18.65
C ARG A 16 -7.14 6.73 17.91
N ARG A 17 -6.20 7.59 18.31
CA ARG A 17 -5.93 8.88 17.69
C ARG A 17 -5.72 8.71 16.19
N ILE A 18 -4.77 7.88 15.77
CA ILE A 18 -4.45 7.65 14.36
C ILE A 18 -5.64 7.08 13.59
N GLY A 19 -6.39 6.15 14.19
CA GLY A 19 -7.62 5.62 13.59
C GLY A 19 -8.66 6.70 13.31
N LEU A 20 -8.98 7.52 14.31
CA LEU A 20 -9.93 8.63 14.20
C LEU A 20 -9.45 9.70 13.21
N GLU A 21 -8.18 10.09 13.31
CA GLU A 21 -7.51 11.02 12.42
C GLU A 21 -7.62 10.60 10.94
N LEU A 22 -7.34 9.33 10.63
CA LEU A 22 -7.45 8.81 9.26
C LEU A 22 -8.90 8.70 8.78
N ASN A 23 -9.86 8.40 9.66
CA ASN A 23 -11.28 8.44 9.30
C ASN A 23 -11.72 9.87 8.96
N ASN A 24 -11.32 10.85 9.77
CA ASN A 24 -11.62 12.25 9.52
C ASN A 24 -11.01 12.73 8.21
N ALA A 25 -9.72 12.45 8.00
CA ALA A 25 -9.05 12.79 6.75
C ALA A 25 -9.72 12.15 5.51
N ALA A 26 -10.25 10.93 5.63
CA ALA A 26 -10.99 10.30 4.53
C ALA A 26 -12.35 10.96 4.29
N ILE A 27 -13.07 11.35 5.36
CA ILE A 27 -14.33 12.10 5.24
C ILE A 27 -14.08 13.46 4.59
N ASP A 28 -13.11 14.22 5.10
CA ASP A 28 -12.76 15.54 4.58
C ASP A 28 -12.34 15.48 3.12
N ALA A 29 -11.58 14.43 2.73
CA ALA A 29 -11.19 14.23 1.34
C ALA A 29 -12.37 13.96 0.41
N LEU A 30 -13.37 13.19 0.86
CA LEU A 30 -14.56 12.85 0.07
C LEU A 30 -15.63 13.94 0.06
N ALA A 31 -15.58 14.88 1.00
CA ALA A 31 -16.55 15.98 1.11
C ALA A 31 -16.19 17.19 0.22
N ASN A 32 -15.10 17.12 -0.55
CA ASN A 32 -14.71 18.18 -1.48
C ASN A 32 -15.67 18.27 -2.68
N ASP A 33 -15.73 19.44 -3.31
CA ASP A 33 -16.54 19.72 -4.50
C ASP A 33 -16.19 18.81 -5.69
N ASP A 34 -17.12 18.69 -6.66
CA ASP A 34 -17.04 17.75 -7.78
C ASP A 34 -15.72 17.85 -8.59
N GLU A 35 -15.13 19.05 -8.73
CA GLU A 35 -13.86 19.27 -9.42
C GLU A 35 -12.66 18.55 -8.75
N ALA A 36 -12.71 18.35 -7.43
CA ALA A 36 -11.66 17.70 -6.64
C ALA A 36 -12.01 16.26 -6.24
N MET A 37 -13.16 15.74 -6.67
CA MET A 37 -13.68 14.42 -6.28
C MET A 37 -12.67 13.28 -6.52
N HIS A 38 -11.95 13.31 -7.64
CA HIS A 38 -10.94 12.31 -7.96
C HIS A 38 -9.79 12.25 -6.95
N GLU A 39 -9.22 13.42 -6.65
CA GLU A 39 -8.13 13.55 -5.68
C GLU A 39 -8.63 13.15 -4.28
N GLY A 40 -9.86 13.57 -3.96
CA GLY A 40 -10.56 13.17 -2.74
C GLY A 40 -10.69 11.64 -2.58
N ILE A 41 -11.11 10.94 -3.64
CA ILE A 41 -11.20 9.49 -3.67
C ILE A 41 -9.81 8.84 -3.57
N HIS A 42 -8.80 9.39 -4.22
CA HIS A 42 -7.42 8.91 -4.12
C HIS A 42 -6.88 9.00 -2.69
N GLU A 43 -7.05 10.14 -2.03
CA GLU A 43 -6.63 10.35 -0.64
C GLU A 43 -7.45 9.51 0.35
N ALA A 44 -8.78 9.38 0.17
CA ALA A 44 -9.59 8.48 0.99
C ALA A 44 -9.13 7.02 0.90
N ARG A 45 -8.84 6.52 -0.31
CA ARG A 45 -8.28 5.17 -0.52
C ARG A 45 -6.90 5.01 0.11
N ARG A 46 -6.08 6.07 0.14
CA ARG A 46 -4.80 6.07 0.85
C ARG A 46 -5.00 5.94 2.35
N CYS A 47 -5.96 6.66 2.93
CA CYS A 47 -6.37 6.52 4.32
C CYS A 47 -6.84 5.09 4.63
N PHE A 48 -7.66 4.47 3.76
CA PHE A 48 -8.12 3.09 3.95
C PHE A 48 -6.97 2.08 3.93
N LYS A 49 -5.96 2.27 3.07
CA LYS A 49 -4.76 1.42 3.07
C LYS A 49 -3.96 1.54 4.37
N ARG A 50 -3.84 2.75 4.92
CA ARG A 50 -3.21 2.99 6.23
C ARG A 50 -3.99 2.34 7.37
N LEU A 51 -5.32 2.52 7.40
CA LEU A 51 -6.21 1.89 8.39
C LEU A 51 -6.12 0.36 8.35
N ARG A 52 -6.14 -0.23 7.16
CA ARG A 52 -5.98 -1.69 7.01
C ARG A 52 -4.61 -2.18 7.47
N SER A 53 -3.56 -1.41 7.19
CA SER A 53 -2.20 -1.73 7.68
C SER A 53 -2.11 -1.62 9.20
N LEU A 54 -2.84 -0.67 9.80
CA LEU A 54 -2.96 -0.55 11.25
C LEU A 54 -3.64 -1.78 11.85
N PHE A 55 -4.78 -2.23 11.30
CA PHE A 55 -5.45 -3.47 11.73
C PHE A 55 -4.55 -4.71 11.61
N GLU A 56 -3.80 -4.84 10.51
CA GLU A 56 -2.85 -5.93 10.32
C GLU A 56 -1.74 -5.93 11.38
N LEU A 57 -1.31 -4.75 11.86
CA LEU A 57 -0.31 -4.62 12.92
C LEU A 57 -0.89 -5.01 14.28
N ILE A 58 -2.06 -4.46 14.63
CA ILE A 58 -2.66 -4.61 15.96
C ILE A 58 -3.52 -5.87 16.10
N ARG A 59 -3.49 -6.77 15.11
CA ARG A 59 -4.38 -7.94 15.04
C ARG A 59 -4.38 -8.80 16.30
N ASP A 60 -3.23 -9.00 16.93
CA ASP A 60 -3.13 -9.81 18.16
C ASP A 60 -3.50 -8.98 19.40
N VAL A 61 -3.35 -7.65 19.34
CA VAL A 61 -3.79 -6.72 20.40
C VAL A 61 -5.31 -6.64 20.48
N THR A 62 -5.99 -6.56 19.34
CA THR A 62 -7.46 -6.38 19.31
C THR A 62 -8.22 -7.72 19.24
N GLY A 63 -7.51 -8.80 18.93
CA GLY A 63 -8.07 -10.12 18.69
C GLY A 63 -8.61 -10.29 17.26
N LYS A 64 -8.70 -11.56 16.82
CA LYS A 64 -9.03 -11.92 15.43
C LYS A 64 -10.37 -11.38 14.94
N SER A 65 -11.36 -11.22 15.83
CA SER A 65 -12.71 -10.74 15.47
C SER A 65 -12.66 -9.26 15.08
N HIS A 66 -12.20 -8.39 15.98
CA HIS A 66 -12.09 -6.95 15.72
C HIS A 66 -11.13 -6.64 14.56
N TYR A 67 -10.04 -7.39 14.42
CA TYR A 67 -9.16 -7.30 13.26
C TYR A 67 -9.92 -7.54 11.94
N ARG A 68 -10.69 -8.62 11.85
CA ARG A 68 -11.43 -8.97 10.62
C ARG A 68 -12.47 -7.92 10.31
N GLU A 69 -13.28 -7.56 11.31
CA GLU A 69 -14.31 -6.54 11.19
C GLU A 69 -13.74 -5.23 10.63
N GLY A 70 -12.69 -4.67 11.26
CA GLY A 70 -12.08 -3.43 10.82
C GLY A 70 -11.39 -3.54 9.46
N ASN A 71 -10.59 -4.58 9.22
CA ASN A 71 -9.90 -4.74 7.93
C ASN A 71 -10.89 -4.94 6.78
N ASP A 72 -11.94 -5.73 6.98
CA ASP A 72 -12.94 -6.03 5.95
C ASP A 72 -13.86 -4.83 5.70
N PHE A 73 -14.18 -4.06 6.75
CA PHE A 73 -14.89 -2.78 6.65
C PHE A 73 -14.17 -1.78 5.74
N TYR A 74 -12.90 -1.46 6.01
CA TYR A 74 -12.16 -0.53 5.14
C TYR A 74 -11.84 -1.12 3.76
N ARG A 75 -11.86 -2.45 3.61
CA ARG A 75 -11.73 -3.10 2.31
C ARG A 75 -13.01 -2.98 1.49
N SER A 76 -14.20 -3.10 2.08
CA SER A 76 -15.46 -2.91 1.37
C SER A 76 -15.65 -1.45 0.96
N LEU A 77 -15.35 -0.48 1.83
CA LEU A 77 -15.38 0.94 1.46
C LEU A 77 -14.45 1.28 0.30
N ALA A 78 -13.25 0.69 0.26
CA ALA A 78 -12.33 0.87 -0.87
C ALA A 78 -12.87 0.29 -2.20
N ARG A 79 -13.76 -0.71 -2.15
CA ARG A 79 -14.43 -1.30 -3.33
C ARG A 79 -15.59 -0.45 -3.83
N GLU A 80 -16.34 0.16 -2.91
CA GLU A 80 -17.40 1.12 -3.25
C GLU A 80 -16.85 2.34 -4.02
N LEU A 81 -15.58 2.70 -3.75
CA LEU A 81 -14.84 3.75 -4.46
C LEU A 81 -13.99 3.22 -5.64
N GLU A 82 -14.24 2.02 -6.15
CA GLU A 82 -13.40 1.35 -7.17
C GLU A 82 -13.74 1.73 -8.61
N GLY A 83 -14.84 2.45 -8.83
CA GLY A 83 -15.28 2.93 -10.15
C GLY A 83 -14.34 3.92 -10.87
N LEU A 84 -13.23 4.32 -10.22
CA LEU A 84 -12.31 5.34 -10.74
C LEU A 84 -10.87 4.89 -10.98
N ARG A 85 -10.63 3.58 -10.99
CA ARG A 85 -9.26 3.09 -11.04
C ARG A 85 -9.03 2.13 -12.20
N ASP A 86 -8.41 2.70 -13.24
CA ASP A 86 -7.27 2.06 -13.91
C ASP A 86 -6.61 3.00 -14.93
N ILE A 87 -7.33 4.02 -15.40
CA ILE A 87 -6.90 4.75 -16.59
C ILE A 87 -5.73 5.70 -16.33
N SER A 88 -5.70 6.43 -15.21
CA SER A 88 -4.56 7.31 -14.89
C SER A 88 -3.24 6.53 -14.75
N SER A 89 -3.25 5.36 -14.10
CA SER A 89 -2.06 4.52 -14.00
C SER A 89 -1.62 3.98 -15.37
N LEU A 90 -2.58 3.66 -16.24
CA LEU A 90 -2.28 3.25 -17.62
C LEU A 90 -1.66 4.40 -18.41
N ILE A 91 -2.14 5.64 -18.27
CA ILE A 91 -1.52 6.82 -18.88
C ILE A 91 -0.08 6.99 -18.40
N GLU A 92 0.17 6.88 -17.09
CA GLU A 92 1.53 6.93 -16.53
C GLU A 92 2.42 5.81 -17.10
N ALA A 93 1.90 4.59 -17.26
CA ALA A 93 2.63 3.49 -17.87
C ALA A 93 2.96 3.75 -19.36
N VAL A 94 2.07 4.42 -20.10
CA VAL A 94 2.33 4.86 -21.48
C VAL A 94 3.46 5.87 -21.53
N GLU A 95 3.44 6.88 -20.66
CA GLU A 95 4.50 7.89 -20.59
C GLU A 95 5.85 7.28 -20.17
N LEU A 96 5.85 6.28 -19.29
CA LEU A 96 7.04 5.52 -18.95
C LEU A 96 7.61 4.79 -20.17
N LEU A 97 6.78 4.15 -20.99
CA LEU A 97 7.24 3.52 -22.24
C LEU A 97 7.74 4.56 -23.25
N ARG A 98 7.02 5.67 -23.41
CA ARG A 98 7.40 6.79 -24.28
C ARG A 98 8.78 7.32 -23.91
N GLY A 99 9.04 7.56 -22.63
CA GLY A 99 10.32 8.07 -22.15
C GLY A 99 11.51 7.14 -22.40
N HIS A 100 11.29 5.82 -22.45
CA HIS A 100 12.35 4.84 -22.67
C HIS A 100 12.55 4.48 -24.16
N PHE A 101 11.52 4.64 -25.01
CA PHE A 101 11.52 4.11 -26.38
C PHE A 101 11.02 5.07 -27.46
N GLY A 102 10.75 6.34 -27.13
CA GLY A 102 10.26 7.33 -28.09
C GLY A 102 11.20 7.59 -29.29
N GLU A 103 12.48 7.20 -29.19
CA GLU A 103 13.43 7.27 -30.30
C GLU A 103 13.36 6.05 -31.25
N VAL A 104 12.84 4.91 -30.76
CA VAL A 104 12.81 3.63 -31.49
C VAL A 104 11.43 3.34 -32.09
N VAL A 105 10.37 3.81 -31.44
CA VAL A 105 8.99 3.67 -31.90
C VAL A 105 8.48 5.02 -32.37
N ARG A 106 7.73 5.01 -33.48
CA ARG A 106 6.97 6.17 -33.95
C ARG A 106 6.14 6.80 -32.83
N MET A 107 6.42 8.05 -32.50
CA MET A 107 5.77 8.81 -31.42
C MET A 107 4.25 8.85 -31.58
N GLU A 108 3.77 8.81 -32.83
CA GLU A 108 2.35 8.81 -33.18
C GLU A 108 1.59 7.60 -32.59
N ALA A 109 2.27 6.47 -32.37
CA ALA A 109 1.65 5.30 -31.74
C ALA A 109 1.38 5.53 -30.25
N PHE A 110 2.32 6.18 -29.55
CA PHE A 110 2.14 6.57 -28.15
C PHE A 110 1.13 7.70 -28.00
N ASP A 111 1.12 8.68 -28.92
CA ASP A 111 0.13 9.77 -28.93
C ASP A 111 -1.29 9.24 -29.09
N SER A 112 -1.49 8.30 -30.01
CA SER A 112 -2.80 7.68 -30.25
C SER A 112 -3.31 6.90 -29.03
N LEU A 113 -2.39 6.26 -28.31
CA LEU A 113 -2.68 5.49 -27.10
C LEU A 113 -3.00 6.41 -25.91
N SER A 114 -2.20 7.47 -25.70
CA SER A 114 -2.47 8.48 -24.67
C SER A 114 -3.81 9.16 -24.91
N ALA A 115 -4.14 9.51 -26.16
CA ALA A 115 -5.43 10.12 -26.52
C ALA A 115 -6.61 9.20 -26.21
N LEU A 116 -6.52 7.91 -26.56
CA LEU A 116 -7.57 6.93 -26.28
C LEU A 116 -7.81 6.76 -24.78
N LEU A 117 -6.74 6.61 -24.00
CA LEU A 117 -6.87 6.50 -22.55
C LEU A 117 -7.44 7.79 -21.95
N GLN A 118 -7.08 8.96 -22.49
CA GLN A 118 -7.67 10.22 -22.05
C GLN A 118 -9.17 10.30 -22.37
N GLU A 119 -9.61 9.87 -23.55
CA GLU A 119 -11.03 9.80 -23.89
C GLU A 119 -11.80 8.83 -22.98
N GLU A 120 -11.23 7.65 -22.69
CA GLU A 120 -11.81 6.67 -21.76
C GLU A 120 -11.91 7.25 -20.34
N LYS A 121 -10.88 8.01 -19.91
CA LYS A 121 -10.88 8.74 -18.63
C LYS A 121 -11.98 9.79 -18.56
N ASP A 122 -12.11 10.62 -19.59
CA ASP A 122 -13.10 11.69 -19.65
C ASP A 122 -14.53 11.13 -19.70
N ALA A 123 -14.73 9.99 -20.37
CA ALA A 123 -16.02 9.30 -20.42
C ALA A 123 -16.42 8.72 -19.05
N LEU A 124 -15.48 8.06 -18.35
CA LEU A 124 -15.72 7.59 -16.98
C LEU A 124 -16.01 8.76 -16.04
N GLN A 125 -15.26 9.85 -16.16
CA GLN A 125 -15.45 11.06 -15.37
C GLN A 125 -16.87 11.61 -15.47
N LYS A 126 -17.38 11.75 -16.69
CA LYS A 126 -18.75 12.21 -16.93
C LYS A 126 -19.81 11.30 -16.29
N GLY A 127 -19.64 9.97 -16.42
CA GLY A 127 -20.58 9.01 -15.84
C GLY A 127 -20.59 8.95 -14.30
N LEU A 128 -19.54 9.45 -13.64
CA LEU A 128 -19.44 9.45 -12.17
C LEU A 128 -20.01 10.70 -11.52
N SER A 129 -19.92 11.85 -12.17
CA SER A 129 -20.63 13.06 -11.75
C SER A 129 -22.15 12.83 -11.67
N GLU A 130 -22.67 11.83 -12.40
CA GLU A 130 -24.07 11.43 -12.40
C GLU A 130 -24.42 10.38 -11.31
N GLY A 131 -23.43 9.85 -10.57
CA GLY A 131 -23.52 8.68 -9.68
C GLY A 131 -23.13 8.91 -8.21
N ASN A 132 -23.30 10.13 -7.67
CA ASN A 132 -22.81 10.57 -6.34
C ASN A 132 -23.36 9.82 -5.10
N ASN A 133 -24.27 8.85 -5.26
CA ASN A 133 -24.85 8.09 -4.14
C ASN A 133 -23.83 7.21 -3.39
N ASN A 134 -22.76 6.75 -4.04
CA ASN A 134 -21.78 5.87 -3.41
C ASN A 134 -20.82 6.62 -2.46
N VAL A 135 -20.45 7.86 -2.81
CA VAL A 135 -19.54 8.68 -1.98
C VAL A 135 -20.24 9.06 -0.68
N GLU A 136 -21.49 9.52 -0.75
CA GLU A 136 -22.28 9.85 0.43
C GLU A 136 -22.47 8.64 1.36
N LYS A 137 -22.78 7.47 0.79
CA LYS A 137 -22.84 6.21 1.53
C LYS A 137 -21.52 5.90 2.25
N VAL A 138 -20.38 6.05 1.56
CA VAL A 138 -19.06 5.82 2.17
C VAL A 138 -18.78 6.81 3.30
N ILE A 139 -19.14 8.09 3.15
CA ILE A 139 -19.01 9.09 4.21
C ILE A 139 -19.84 8.70 5.45
N GLN A 140 -21.10 8.28 5.25
CA GLN A 140 -21.97 7.83 6.35
C GLN A 140 -21.39 6.59 7.06
N GLU A 141 -20.87 5.60 6.33
CA GLU A 141 -20.22 4.45 6.94
C GLU A 141 -18.94 4.85 7.71
N LEU A 142 -18.12 5.76 7.17
CA LEU A 142 -16.92 6.25 7.87
C LEU A 142 -17.22 6.89 9.23
N GLN A 143 -18.38 7.52 9.38
CA GLN A 143 -18.83 8.02 10.68
C GLN A 143 -19.00 6.87 11.67
N ARG A 144 -19.57 5.72 11.26
CA ARG A 144 -19.64 4.50 12.10
C ARG A 144 -18.27 3.89 12.36
N GLY A 145 -17.35 4.01 11.40
CA GLY A 145 -15.95 3.60 11.56
C GLY A 145 -15.24 4.30 12.73
N ARG A 146 -15.65 5.53 13.08
CA ARG A 146 -15.13 6.23 14.27
C ARG A 146 -15.49 5.50 15.56
N ASP A 147 -16.74 5.04 15.68
CA ASP A 147 -17.23 4.33 16.87
C ASP A 147 -16.51 3.00 17.07
N GLN A 148 -16.18 2.30 15.98
CA GLN A 148 -15.34 1.10 16.03
C GLN A 148 -13.99 1.41 16.71
N PHE A 149 -13.33 2.51 16.33
CA PHE A 149 -12.05 2.89 16.94
C PHE A 149 -12.16 3.29 18.40
N VAL A 150 -13.30 3.82 18.85
CA VAL A 150 -13.55 4.10 20.27
C VAL A 150 -13.75 2.79 21.05
N ALA A 151 -14.49 1.84 20.48
CA ALA A 151 -14.82 0.57 21.12
C ALA A 151 -13.71 -0.50 21.05
N LEU A 152 -12.67 -0.31 20.23
CA LEU A 152 -11.60 -1.31 20.06
C LEU A 152 -10.99 -1.73 21.42
N PRO A 153 -10.88 -3.03 21.73
CA PRO A 153 -10.18 -3.47 22.91
C PRO A 153 -8.67 -3.31 22.68
N LEU A 154 -8.11 -2.28 23.30
CA LEU A 154 -6.67 -2.00 23.28
C LEU A 154 -6.16 -2.06 24.70
N TYR A 155 -4.99 -2.64 24.89
CA TYR A 155 -4.36 -2.79 26.20
C TYR A 155 -2.88 -2.42 26.15
N GLU A 156 -2.35 -2.12 27.33
CA GLU A 156 -0.93 -1.83 27.52
C GLU A 156 -0.07 -3.10 27.62
N ASN A 157 1.24 -2.95 27.46
CA ASN A 157 2.25 -4.00 27.54
C ASN A 157 2.13 -5.03 26.39
N CYS A 158 1.70 -4.57 25.22
CA CYS A 158 1.36 -5.38 24.06
C CYS A 158 2.50 -5.49 23.02
N LEU A 159 3.75 -5.21 23.39
CA LEU A 159 4.89 -5.27 22.47
C LEU A 159 4.96 -6.60 21.69
N ASP A 160 4.75 -7.73 22.37
CA ASP A 160 4.83 -9.05 21.74
C ASP A 160 3.77 -9.23 20.65
N ASP A 161 2.56 -8.74 20.89
CA ASP A 161 1.45 -8.80 19.94
C ASP A 161 1.67 -7.89 18.73
N VAL A 162 2.22 -6.69 18.96
CA VAL A 162 2.62 -5.77 17.88
C VAL A 162 3.75 -6.38 17.04
N LEU A 163 4.76 -6.98 17.68
CA LEU A 163 5.85 -7.68 17.00
C LEU A 163 5.35 -8.87 16.20
N HIS A 164 4.37 -9.62 16.71
CA HIS A 164 3.73 -10.71 15.98
C HIS A 164 2.99 -10.22 14.73
N GLY A 165 2.27 -9.10 14.81
CA GLY A 165 1.68 -8.42 13.65
C GLY A 165 2.71 -8.10 12.57
N LEU A 166 3.80 -7.45 12.96
CA LEU A 166 4.88 -7.07 12.06
C LEU A 166 5.61 -8.30 11.47
N TYR A 167 5.91 -9.30 12.31
CA TYR A 167 6.51 -10.57 11.89
C TYR A 167 5.68 -11.28 10.83
N ARG A 168 4.35 -11.34 11.01
CA ARG A 168 3.46 -11.98 10.04
C ARG A 168 3.51 -11.31 8.68
N GLN A 169 3.45 -9.98 8.64
CA GLN A 169 3.53 -9.24 7.37
C GLN A 169 4.92 -9.36 6.73
N TYR A 170 5.99 -9.29 7.52
CA TYR A 170 7.34 -9.45 7.00
C TYR A 170 7.56 -10.85 6.45
N LYS A 171 7.16 -11.89 7.18
CA LYS A 171 7.25 -13.29 6.72
C LYS A 171 6.44 -13.54 5.46
N ALA A 172 5.26 -12.94 5.32
CA ALA A 172 4.46 -13.02 4.10
C ALA A 172 5.17 -12.33 2.92
N GLY A 173 5.70 -11.11 3.14
CA GLY A 173 6.50 -10.39 2.15
C GLY A 173 7.75 -11.15 1.72
N PHE A 174 8.48 -11.74 2.67
CA PHE A 174 9.67 -12.56 2.44
C PHE A 174 9.35 -13.79 1.57
N ARG A 175 8.24 -14.49 1.84
CA ARG A 175 7.79 -15.63 1.03
C ARG A 175 7.43 -15.22 -0.39
N LEU A 176 6.76 -14.07 -0.55
CA LEU A 176 6.43 -13.54 -1.88
C LEU A 176 7.69 -13.10 -2.63
N PHE A 177 8.65 -12.47 -1.95
CA PHE A 177 9.96 -12.17 -2.53
C PHE A 177 10.65 -13.44 -3.05
N GLN A 178 10.71 -14.51 -2.24
CA GLN A 178 11.27 -15.79 -2.66
C GLN A 178 10.51 -16.42 -3.83
N LYS A 179 9.18 -16.37 -3.80
CA LYS A 179 8.33 -16.90 -4.89
C LYS A 179 8.57 -16.14 -6.19
N ASN A 180 8.62 -14.81 -6.12
CA ASN A 180 8.82 -13.96 -7.29
C ASN A 180 10.26 -13.97 -7.82
N ALA A 181 11.23 -14.55 -7.10
CA ALA A 181 12.61 -14.69 -7.58
C ALA A 181 12.78 -15.72 -8.72
N ASN A 182 11.77 -16.57 -8.96
CA ASN A 182 11.76 -17.58 -10.01
C ASN A 182 10.94 -17.08 -11.21
N THR A 183 9.78 -17.69 -11.47
CA THR A 183 8.85 -17.32 -12.55
C THR A 183 7.57 -16.75 -11.92
N PRO A 184 7.49 -15.42 -11.71
CA PRO A 184 6.31 -14.82 -11.09
C PRO A 184 5.13 -14.75 -12.05
N THR A 185 3.92 -14.90 -11.53
CA THR A 185 2.72 -14.45 -12.24
C THR A 185 2.49 -12.95 -11.98
N VAL A 186 1.72 -12.27 -12.84
CA VAL A 186 1.29 -10.88 -12.59
C VAL A 186 0.58 -10.76 -11.23
N GLN A 187 -0.20 -11.78 -10.87
CA GLN A 187 -0.87 -11.85 -9.57
C GLN A 187 0.12 -11.95 -8.40
N ASP A 188 1.20 -12.72 -8.55
CA ASP A 188 2.25 -12.83 -7.50
C ASP A 188 2.99 -11.52 -7.27
N MET A 189 3.29 -10.78 -8.34
CA MET A 189 3.90 -9.46 -8.27
C MET A 189 2.95 -8.45 -7.63
N HIS A 190 1.66 -8.50 -8.00
CA HIS A 190 0.64 -7.65 -7.40
C HIS A 190 0.44 -7.94 -5.90
N ASP A 191 0.45 -9.20 -5.49
CA ASP A 191 0.34 -9.56 -4.08
C ASP A 191 1.60 -9.17 -3.30
N TRP A 192 2.78 -9.27 -3.92
CA TRP A 192 4.02 -8.77 -3.32
C TRP A 192 3.96 -7.26 -3.10
N ARG A 193 3.47 -6.50 -4.09
CA ARG A 193 3.23 -5.06 -3.99
C ARG A 193 2.33 -4.70 -2.81
N LYS A 194 1.20 -5.40 -2.64
CA LYS A 194 0.29 -5.17 -1.51
C LYS A 194 1.02 -5.35 -0.18
N ARG A 195 1.81 -6.42 -0.03
CA ARG A 195 2.59 -6.67 1.20
C ARG A 195 3.66 -5.62 1.44
N VAL A 196 4.39 -5.20 0.40
CA VAL A 196 5.38 -4.11 0.49
C VAL A 196 4.72 -2.81 0.96
N LYS A 197 3.55 -2.44 0.42
CA LYS A 197 2.82 -1.25 0.88
C LYS A 197 2.37 -1.38 2.34
N HIS A 198 1.88 -2.54 2.78
CA HIS A 198 1.55 -2.76 4.20
C HIS A 198 2.78 -2.60 5.11
N LEU A 199 3.92 -3.19 4.74
CA LEU A 199 5.16 -3.04 5.50
C LEU A 199 5.63 -1.58 5.52
N TRP A 200 5.53 -0.86 4.41
CA TRP A 200 5.84 0.57 4.36
C TRP A 200 5.01 1.37 5.37
N TYR A 201 3.68 1.19 5.38
CA TYR A 201 2.80 1.84 6.33
C TYR A 201 3.13 1.46 7.78
N MET A 202 3.41 0.18 8.08
CA MET A 202 3.81 -0.22 9.44
C MET A 202 5.12 0.45 9.88
N HIS A 203 6.09 0.59 8.97
CA HIS A 203 7.34 1.31 9.27
C HIS A 203 7.11 2.83 9.39
N GLU A 204 6.17 3.39 8.64
CA GLU A 204 5.75 4.80 8.74
C GLU A 204 5.16 5.05 10.13
N LEU A 205 4.29 4.14 10.58
CA LEU A 205 3.66 4.20 11.90
C LEU A 205 4.68 4.18 13.04
N LEU A 206 5.69 3.32 12.93
CA LEU A 206 6.69 3.07 13.97
C LEU A 206 7.95 3.96 13.84
N GLN A 207 7.97 4.89 12.87
CA GLN A 207 9.20 5.58 12.47
C GLN A 207 9.89 6.36 13.59
N LYS A 208 9.13 6.83 14.59
CA LYS A 208 9.65 7.60 15.73
C LYS A 208 10.49 6.76 16.69
N ALA A 209 10.39 5.43 16.65
CA ALA A 209 11.20 4.53 17.47
C ALA A 209 12.70 4.63 17.16
N TRP A 210 13.06 4.87 15.89
CA TRP A 210 14.43 5.14 15.47
C TRP A 210 14.46 5.91 14.14
N PRO A 211 14.29 7.25 14.16
CA PRO A 211 14.02 8.04 12.95
C PRO A 211 15.03 7.85 11.82
N LYS A 212 16.34 7.84 12.15
CA LYS A 212 17.40 7.66 11.14
C LYS A 212 17.30 6.33 10.40
N VAL A 213 17.02 5.24 11.12
CA VAL A 213 16.94 3.89 10.56
C VAL A 213 15.64 3.71 9.79
N PHE A 214 14.50 4.10 10.36
CA PHE A 214 13.21 3.99 9.67
C PHE A 214 13.11 4.87 8.43
N LYS A 215 13.74 6.06 8.41
CA LYS A 215 13.81 6.89 7.19
C LYS A 215 14.47 6.15 6.03
N ALA A 216 15.54 5.39 6.28
CA ALA A 216 16.18 4.57 5.26
C ALA A 216 15.24 3.45 4.79
N TYR A 217 14.60 2.73 5.71
CA TYR A 217 13.60 1.70 5.35
C TYR A 217 12.44 2.26 4.54
N LEU A 218 11.88 3.40 4.94
CA LEU A 218 10.77 4.05 4.24
C LEU A 218 11.16 4.42 2.80
N LYS A 219 12.40 4.88 2.59
CA LYS A 219 12.92 5.15 1.24
C LYS A 219 13.00 3.85 0.42
N SER A 220 13.63 2.81 0.95
CA SER A 220 13.77 1.53 0.25
C SER A 220 12.42 0.85 -0.06
N PHE A 221 11.49 0.86 0.90
CA PHE A 221 10.13 0.33 0.70
C PHE A 221 9.33 1.15 -0.30
N LYS A 222 9.51 2.48 -0.33
CA LYS A 222 8.90 3.35 -1.36
C LYS A 222 9.42 2.95 -2.73
N GLU A 223 10.74 2.89 -2.90
CA GLU A 223 11.39 2.53 -4.16
C GLU A 223 10.93 1.15 -4.68
N LEU A 224 10.90 0.13 -3.83
CA LEU A 224 10.37 -1.18 -4.19
C LEU A 224 8.86 -1.13 -4.52
N GLY A 225 8.09 -0.42 -3.70
CA GLY A 225 6.64 -0.31 -3.87
C GLY A 225 6.22 0.44 -5.13
N ASP A 226 7.05 1.38 -5.58
CA ASP A 226 6.85 2.15 -6.81
C ASP A 226 7.29 1.32 -8.02
N THR A 227 8.46 0.66 -7.96
CA THR A 227 8.90 -0.31 -9.00
C THR A 227 7.85 -1.40 -9.26
N LEU A 228 7.28 -1.96 -8.19
CA LEU A 228 6.21 -2.95 -8.29
C LEU A 228 4.88 -2.34 -8.78
N GLY A 229 4.68 -1.04 -8.58
CA GLY A 229 3.59 -0.26 -9.17
C GLY A 229 3.73 -0.19 -10.68
N ASP A 230 4.87 0.33 -11.14
CA ASP A 230 5.19 0.44 -12.57
C ASP A 230 5.07 -0.91 -13.27
N TYR A 231 5.56 -1.99 -12.64
CA TYR A 231 5.39 -3.35 -13.17
C TYR A 231 3.92 -3.73 -13.36
N HIS A 232 3.08 -3.45 -12.36
CA HIS A 232 1.66 -3.78 -12.41
C HIS A 232 0.93 -2.97 -13.48
N ASP A 233 1.17 -1.67 -13.51
CA ASP A 233 0.51 -0.76 -14.44
C ASP A 233 0.94 -1.07 -15.90
N LEU A 234 2.21 -1.40 -16.12
CA LEU A 234 2.70 -1.87 -17.42
C LEU A 234 2.14 -3.25 -17.81
N ALA A 235 1.97 -4.16 -16.85
CA ALA A 235 1.37 -5.47 -17.13
C ALA A 235 -0.10 -5.34 -17.57
N LEU A 236 -0.86 -4.42 -16.95
CA LEU A 236 -2.22 -4.09 -17.37
C LEU A 236 -2.24 -3.43 -18.76
N LEU A 237 -1.32 -2.50 -19.02
CA LEU A 237 -1.19 -1.86 -20.33
C LEU A 237 -0.87 -2.87 -21.45
N LYS A 238 0.03 -3.81 -21.17
CA LYS A 238 0.40 -4.88 -22.11
C LYS A 238 -0.79 -5.80 -22.43
N GLU A 239 -1.67 -6.07 -21.46
CA GLU A 239 -2.92 -6.79 -21.72
C GLU A 239 -3.86 -5.95 -22.59
N LYS A 240 -4.01 -4.65 -22.33
CA LYS A 240 -4.82 -3.73 -23.18
C LYS A 240 -4.31 -3.65 -24.63
N PHE A 241 -3.02 -3.85 -24.89
CA PHE A 241 -2.49 -3.94 -26.28
C PHE A 241 -3.15 -5.04 -27.12
N LYS A 242 -3.68 -6.09 -26.50
CA LYS A 242 -4.43 -7.14 -27.21
C LYS A 242 -5.77 -6.61 -27.72
N ASP A 243 -6.40 -5.72 -26.96
CA ASP A 243 -7.72 -5.17 -27.24
C ASP A 243 -7.67 -4.02 -28.26
N PHE A 244 -6.53 -3.34 -28.42
CA PHE A 244 -6.34 -2.25 -29.40
C PHE A 244 -6.21 -2.70 -30.87
N GLY A 245 -6.73 -3.86 -31.25
CA GLY A 245 -6.74 -4.36 -32.63
C GLY A 245 -7.38 -3.39 -33.66
N SER A 246 -7.02 -3.57 -34.93
CA SER A 246 -7.37 -2.75 -36.13
C SER A 246 -6.98 -1.26 -36.12
N ARG A 247 -6.83 -0.63 -34.95
CA ARG A 247 -6.42 0.79 -34.82
C ARG A 247 -4.92 1.01 -34.98
N PHE A 248 -4.11 -0.04 -34.80
CA PHE A 248 -2.66 0.00 -35.00
C PHE A 248 -2.20 -1.05 -36.02
N PRO A 249 -1.20 -0.75 -36.88
CA PRO A 249 -0.55 -1.73 -37.72
C PRO A 249 0.02 -2.90 -36.92
N ASP A 250 -0.02 -4.12 -37.47
CA ASP A 250 0.44 -5.35 -36.81
C ASP A 250 1.89 -5.26 -36.33
N ASP A 251 2.76 -4.64 -37.12
CA ASP A 251 4.18 -4.47 -36.76
C ASP A 251 4.35 -3.55 -35.56
N SER A 252 3.59 -2.46 -35.47
CA SER A 252 3.59 -1.55 -34.31
C SER A 252 3.11 -2.26 -33.05
N ARG A 253 2.07 -3.10 -33.15
CA ARG A 253 1.56 -3.88 -32.01
C ARG A 253 2.59 -4.88 -31.51
N ARG A 254 3.25 -5.60 -32.42
CA ARG A 254 4.33 -6.55 -32.08
C ARG A 254 5.51 -5.85 -31.40
N LEU A 255 5.91 -4.69 -31.92
CA LEU A 255 6.99 -3.88 -31.35
C LEU A 255 6.64 -3.37 -29.94
N LEU A 256 5.45 -2.79 -29.74
CA LEU A 256 4.98 -2.33 -28.42
C LEU A 256 4.92 -3.48 -27.41
N HIS A 257 4.45 -4.66 -27.83
CA HIS A 257 4.41 -5.84 -26.97
C HIS A 257 5.82 -6.33 -26.58
N ALA A 258 6.76 -6.34 -27.53
CA ALA A 258 8.16 -6.72 -27.26
C ALA A 258 8.82 -5.75 -26.28
N ILE A 259 8.63 -4.44 -26.49
CA ILE A 259 9.14 -3.38 -25.61
C ILE A 259 8.54 -3.48 -24.21
N ALA A 260 7.22 -3.65 -24.10
CA ALA A 260 6.58 -3.82 -22.80
C ALA A 260 7.08 -5.08 -22.08
N GLN A 261 7.33 -6.17 -22.80
CA GLN A 261 7.91 -7.38 -22.22
C GLN A 261 9.32 -7.14 -21.68
N GLU A 262 10.19 -6.50 -22.46
CA GLU A 262 11.56 -6.15 -22.02
C GLU A 262 11.53 -5.26 -20.76
N GLN A 263 10.62 -4.29 -20.72
CA GLN A 263 10.47 -3.41 -19.56
C GLN A 263 9.94 -4.12 -18.32
N LEU A 264 8.99 -5.06 -18.47
CA LEU A 264 8.53 -5.89 -17.36
C LEU A 264 9.67 -6.72 -16.77
N GLU A 265 10.54 -7.30 -17.62
CA GLU A 265 11.72 -8.04 -17.17
C GLU A 265 12.70 -7.14 -16.42
N ARG A 266 12.97 -5.93 -16.93
CA ARG A 266 13.83 -4.95 -16.25
C ARG A 266 13.28 -4.54 -14.88
N LEU A 267 11.99 -4.19 -14.81
CA LEU A 267 11.32 -3.82 -13.56
C LEU A 267 11.30 -4.98 -12.56
N HIS A 268 11.07 -6.21 -13.04
CA HIS A 268 11.12 -7.40 -12.21
C HIS A 268 12.52 -7.63 -11.63
N HIS A 269 13.57 -7.55 -12.45
CA HIS A 269 14.96 -7.64 -11.98
C HIS A 269 15.30 -6.56 -10.96
N HIS A 270 14.89 -5.32 -11.19
CA HIS A 270 15.12 -4.22 -10.25
C HIS A 270 14.37 -4.43 -8.93
N ALA A 271 13.11 -4.85 -8.99
CA ALA A 271 12.31 -5.18 -7.81
C ALA A 271 12.97 -6.29 -6.98
N LEU A 272 13.54 -7.32 -7.63
CA LEU A 272 14.28 -8.38 -6.92
C LEU A 272 15.56 -7.87 -6.26
N GLN A 273 16.29 -6.93 -6.86
CA GLN A 273 17.47 -6.32 -6.24
C GLN A 273 17.10 -5.54 -4.97
N LEU A 274 16.07 -4.70 -5.05
CA LEU A 274 15.53 -3.97 -3.90
C LEU A 274 14.99 -4.93 -2.82
N GLY A 275 14.31 -5.98 -3.27
CA GLY A 275 13.81 -7.07 -2.42
C GLY A 275 14.93 -7.79 -1.66
N ARG A 276 16.08 -8.07 -2.29
CA ARG A 276 17.24 -8.68 -1.62
C ARG A 276 17.73 -7.84 -0.44
N CYS A 277 17.74 -6.52 -0.58
CA CYS A 277 18.15 -5.61 0.50
C CYS A 277 17.11 -5.57 1.63
N LEU A 278 15.83 -5.41 1.29
CA LEU A 278 14.74 -5.30 2.28
C LEU A 278 14.41 -6.61 3.00
N PHE A 279 14.57 -7.74 2.31
CA PHE A 279 14.28 -9.09 2.81
C PHE A 279 15.55 -9.90 3.07
N ALA A 280 16.70 -9.24 3.29
CA ALA A 280 17.97 -9.89 3.57
C ALA A 280 17.93 -10.74 4.85
N GLU A 281 17.20 -10.27 5.85
CA GLU A 281 17.05 -10.95 7.14
C GLU A 281 15.96 -12.02 7.06
N LYS A 282 16.22 -13.20 7.63
CA LYS A 282 15.16 -14.18 7.88
C LYS A 282 14.12 -13.59 8.85
N PRO A 283 12.85 -14.02 8.78
CA PRO A 283 11.77 -13.43 9.60
C PRO A 283 12.06 -13.37 11.11
N ASP A 284 12.69 -14.40 11.67
CA ASP A 284 12.96 -14.44 13.12
C ASP A 284 14.06 -13.45 13.51
N ALA A 285 15.09 -13.26 12.66
CA ALA A 285 16.13 -12.26 12.86
C ALA A 285 15.57 -10.83 12.75
N PHE A 286 14.72 -10.59 11.75
CA PHE A 286 13.98 -9.33 11.60
C PHE A 286 13.15 -9.03 12.87
N ALA A 287 12.38 -10.00 13.38
CA ALA A 287 11.58 -9.82 14.59
C ALA A 287 12.44 -9.50 15.80
N GLN A 288 13.59 -10.16 15.97
CA GLN A 288 14.51 -9.87 17.06
C GLN A 288 15.10 -8.46 16.96
N ARG A 289 15.48 -8.02 15.75
CA ARG A 289 15.97 -6.65 15.53
C ARG A 289 14.87 -5.62 15.84
N MET A 290 13.66 -5.83 15.33
CA MET A 290 12.52 -4.96 15.60
C MET A 290 12.17 -4.92 17.09
N ARG A 291 12.26 -6.05 17.80
CA ARG A 291 12.12 -6.10 19.25
C ARG A 291 13.13 -5.19 19.94
N ASN A 292 14.42 -5.30 19.60
CA ASN A 292 15.46 -4.48 20.21
C ASN A 292 15.22 -2.98 19.98
N ILE A 293 14.80 -2.60 18.76
CA ILE A 293 14.46 -1.22 18.42
C ILE A 293 13.27 -0.73 19.25
N LEU A 294 12.17 -1.49 19.24
CA LEU A 294 10.94 -1.07 19.90
C LEU A 294 11.07 -1.11 21.42
N GLN A 295 11.82 -2.04 22.03
CA GLN A 295 12.09 -2.09 23.48
C GLN A 295 12.82 -0.86 24.00
N GLY A 296 13.62 -0.20 23.16
CA GLY A 296 14.31 1.03 23.51
C GLY A 296 13.47 2.30 23.32
N TRP A 297 12.27 2.19 22.75
CA TRP A 297 11.44 3.34 22.42
C TRP A 297 10.57 3.80 23.59
N GLU A 298 10.58 5.10 23.87
CA GLU A 298 9.80 5.73 24.94
C GLU A 298 8.34 6.01 24.53
N ILE A 299 7.56 4.93 24.40
CA ILE A 299 6.11 4.99 24.21
C ILE A 299 5.43 4.28 25.39
N LYS A 300 4.50 4.97 26.06
CA LYS A 300 3.90 4.46 27.30
C LYS A 300 3.00 3.27 26.98
N GLY A 301 3.00 2.28 27.86
CA GLY A 301 2.12 1.12 27.70
C GLY A 301 2.39 0.26 26.47
N LEU A 302 3.49 0.41 25.72
CA LEU A 302 3.92 -0.63 24.77
C LEU A 302 4.69 -1.73 25.51
N HIS A 303 5.47 -1.36 26.52
CA HIS A 303 6.31 -2.27 27.30
C HIS A 303 5.78 -2.43 28.73
N GLY A 304 5.77 -3.67 29.21
CA GLY A 304 5.65 -3.97 30.64
C GLY A 304 6.61 -3.13 31.47
N LYS A 305 6.18 -2.62 32.63
CA LYS A 305 7.08 -2.02 33.64
C LYS A 305 8.37 -2.84 33.68
N LYS A 306 9.52 -2.22 33.39
CA LYS A 306 10.84 -2.87 33.44
C LYS A 306 10.98 -3.59 34.79
N SER A 307 10.74 -4.90 34.81
CA SER A 307 11.30 -5.76 35.83
C SER A 307 12.80 -5.73 35.60
N ARG A 308 13.52 -4.88 36.35
CA ARG A 308 14.92 -5.14 36.63
C ARG A 308 14.95 -6.51 37.33
N ASN A 309 15.63 -7.50 36.73
CA ASN A 309 15.90 -8.89 37.18
C ASN A 309 15.18 -9.93 36.30
N LYS A 310 15.79 -10.96 35.70
CA LYS A 310 17.12 -11.61 35.73
C LYS A 310 17.30 -12.28 34.34
N PRO A 311 18.53 -12.58 33.88
CA PRO A 311 18.70 -13.35 32.64
C PRO A 311 18.11 -14.77 32.77
N PRO A 312 17.46 -15.32 31.74
CA PRO A 312 17.00 -16.70 31.75
C PRO A 312 18.21 -17.64 31.74
N ARG A 313 18.24 -18.55 32.73
CA ARG A 313 19.16 -19.69 32.71
C ARG A 313 18.70 -20.65 31.63
N LEU A 314 19.58 -20.91 30.66
CA LEU A 314 19.43 -22.02 29.73
C LEU A 314 19.79 -23.31 30.49
N GLN A 315 18.85 -24.25 30.54
CA GLN A 315 19.13 -25.68 30.57
C GLN A 315 18.83 -26.22 29.18
#